data_AF-A0A2G1VSA2-F1
#
_entry.id   AF-A0A2G1VSA2-F1
#
_cell.length_a   1.000
_cell.length_b   1.000
_cell.length_c   1.000
_cell.angle_alpha   90.00
_cell.angle_beta   90.00
_cell.angle_gamma   90.00
#
_symmetry.space_group_name_H-M   'P 1'
#
loop_
_entity.id
_entity.type
_entity.pdbx_description
1 polymer ?
#
loop_
_entity_poly.entity_id
_entity_poly.type
_entity_poly.pdbx_seq_one_letter_code
_entity_poly.pdbx_strand_id
1 'polypeptide(L)'
;MNELRGHIKTVEVSGNLSLVGVELQNGQLFKAIVIDTPQSASYLKPETTVAVVFKETEVIIGTGTQFQISLQNQIPATIAQLEQGKLLSKLKLETTNGSISAIISSNAVDNLNLELGQEVTAMIKLNEVMLRAL
;
A
#
# COMPACT_ATOMS: atom_id res chain seq x y z
N MET A 1 -7.36 8.97 -2.13
CA MET A 1 -6.76 8.15 -1.07
C MET A 1 -7.16 6.71 -1.33
N ASN A 2 -6.19 5.80 -1.31
CA ASN A 2 -6.44 4.36 -1.30
C ASN A 2 -6.90 3.90 0.08
N GLU A 3 -7.74 2.89 0.13
CA GLU A 3 -8.21 2.25 1.36
C GLU A 3 -8.28 0.74 1.17
N LEU A 4 -7.55 0.00 2.01
CA LEU A 4 -7.65 -1.45 2.12
C LEU A 4 -8.12 -1.80 3.53
N ARG A 5 -8.94 -2.84 3.68
CA ARG A 5 -9.47 -3.25 4.99
C ARG A 5 -8.75 -4.47 5.51
N GLY A 6 -8.53 -4.50 6.81
CA GLY A 6 -7.95 -5.65 7.50
C GLY A 6 -8.14 -5.56 9.01
N HIS A 7 -7.52 -6.47 9.73
CA HIS A 7 -7.44 -6.44 11.18
C HIS A 7 -5.99 -6.37 11.64
N ILE A 8 -5.75 -5.68 12.76
CA ILE A 8 -4.42 -5.61 13.35
C ILE A 8 -4.03 -7.01 13.82
N LYS A 9 -2.89 -7.51 13.33
CA LYS A 9 -2.30 -8.79 13.72
C LYS A 9 -1.19 -8.60 14.74
N THR A 10 -0.32 -7.61 14.53
CA THR A 10 0.83 -7.34 15.39
C THR A 10 0.97 -5.85 15.66
N VAL A 11 1.47 -5.52 16.86
CA VAL A 11 1.83 -4.16 17.25
C VAL A 11 3.15 -4.22 18.03
N GLU A 12 4.20 -3.61 17.49
CA GLU A 12 5.50 -3.47 18.13
C GLU A 12 5.74 -1.99 18.44
N VAL A 13 5.96 -1.65 19.71
CA VAL A 13 6.10 -0.26 20.16
C VAL A 13 7.56 0.07 20.42
N SER A 14 8.01 1.23 19.91
CA SER A 14 9.32 1.80 20.22
C SER A 14 9.21 3.31 20.38
N GLY A 15 9.41 3.80 21.61
CA GLY A 15 9.15 5.20 21.95
C GLY A 15 7.69 5.57 21.69
N ASN A 16 7.46 6.58 20.86
CA ASN A 16 6.11 7.06 20.47
C ASN A 16 5.65 6.50 19.11
N LEU A 17 6.35 5.49 18.59
CA LEU A 17 6.03 4.86 17.31
C LEU A 17 5.53 3.44 17.53
N SER A 18 4.60 3.02 16.67
CA SER A 18 4.21 1.63 16.54
C SER A 18 4.48 1.12 15.13
N LEU A 19 5.17 -0.01 15.03
CA LEU A 19 5.17 -0.85 13.82
C LEU A 19 3.98 -1.80 13.91
N VAL A 20 3.02 -1.64 13.01
CA VAL A 20 1.74 -2.35 13.02
C VAL A 20 1.69 -3.28 11.81
N GLY A 21 1.40 -4.55 12.04
CA GLY A 21 1.05 -5.50 10.98
C GLY A 21 -0.45 -5.65 10.90
N VAL A 22 -1.03 -5.40 9.73
CA VAL A 22 -2.46 -5.55 9.42
C VAL A 22 -2.63 -6.73 8.47
N GLU A 23 -3.39 -7.74 8.88
CA GLU A 23 -3.73 -8.86 8.00
C GLU A 23 -4.92 -8.44 7.12
N LEU A 24 -4.70 -8.42 5.80
CA LEU A 24 -5.71 -8.11 4.80
C LEU A 24 -6.59 -9.32 4.49
N GLN A 25 -7.66 -9.12 3.70
CA GLN A 25 -8.66 -10.15 3.42
C GLN A 25 -8.08 -11.43 2.80
N ASN A 26 -7.04 -11.31 1.96
CA ASN A 26 -6.36 -12.47 1.36
C ASN A 26 -5.34 -13.15 2.29
N GLY A 27 -5.24 -12.75 3.56
CA GLY A 27 -4.27 -13.23 4.54
C GLY A 27 -2.87 -12.60 4.42
N GLN A 28 -2.67 -11.68 3.47
CA GLN A 28 -1.39 -10.96 3.34
C GLN A 28 -1.21 -9.99 4.51
N LEU A 29 0.01 -9.96 5.07
CA LEU A 29 0.39 -8.99 6.08
C LEU A 29 0.87 -7.69 5.43
N PHE A 30 0.19 -6.59 5.73
CA PHE A 30 0.53 -5.24 5.32
C PHE A 30 1.03 -4.45 6.53
N LYS A 31 2.19 -3.80 6.42
CA LYS A 31 2.86 -3.15 7.54
C LYS A 31 2.73 -1.63 7.47
N ALA A 32 2.67 -0.98 8.63
CA ALA A 32 2.65 0.47 8.78
C ALA A 32 3.50 0.91 9.97
N ILE A 33 4.19 2.05 9.85
CA ILE A 33 4.77 2.75 10.99
C ILE A 33 3.90 3.98 11.26
N VAL A 34 3.35 4.08 12.47
CA VAL A 34 2.48 5.19 12.88
C VAL A 34 3.06 5.92 14.09
N ILE A 35 2.76 7.22 14.20
CA ILE A 35 3.11 8.05 15.37
C ILE A 35 1.99 7.97 16.40
N ASP A 36 1.78 6.75 16.88
CA ASP A 36 0.81 6.43 17.91
C ASP A 36 1.27 5.16 18.62
N THR A 37 0.79 4.97 19.84
CA THR A 37 0.96 3.75 20.62
C THR A 37 -0.41 3.26 21.10
N PRO A 38 -0.53 2.04 21.63
CA PRO A 38 -1.77 1.58 22.26
C PRO A 38 -2.27 2.50 23.39
N GLN A 39 -1.39 3.33 23.97
CA GLN A 39 -1.74 4.33 24.98
C GLN A 39 -2.32 5.62 24.39
N SER A 40 -1.80 6.10 23.24
CA SER A 40 -2.35 7.29 22.56
C SER A 40 -3.56 6.95 21.68
N ALA A 41 -3.63 5.72 21.19
CA ALA A 41 -4.64 5.23 20.26
C ALA A 41 -5.15 3.84 20.68
N SER A 42 -6.30 3.79 21.35
CA SER A 42 -6.88 2.56 21.92
C SER A 42 -7.26 1.49 20.88
N TYR A 43 -7.31 1.85 19.60
CA TYR A 43 -7.56 0.93 18.48
C TYR A 43 -6.31 0.14 18.08
N LEU A 44 -5.10 0.54 18.50
CA LEU A 44 -3.85 -0.16 18.18
C LEU A 44 -3.66 -1.41 19.04
N LYS A 45 -4.53 -2.40 18.87
CA LYS A 45 -4.46 -3.70 19.54
C LYS A 45 -4.86 -4.81 18.57
N PRO A 46 -4.33 -6.04 18.75
CA PRO A 46 -4.69 -7.18 17.93
C PRO A 46 -6.20 -7.37 17.81
N GLU A 47 -6.63 -7.91 16.67
CA GLU A 47 -8.03 -8.17 16.29
C GLU A 47 -8.88 -6.92 16.03
N THR A 48 -8.32 -5.71 16.16
CA THR A 48 -9.07 -4.50 15.83
C THR A 48 -9.15 -4.32 14.32
N THR A 49 -10.37 -4.18 13.80
CA THR A 49 -10.61 -3.86 12.39
C THR A 49 -10.18 -2.42 12.08
N VAL A 50 -9.36 -2.25 11.05
CA VAL A 50 -8.85 -0.96 10.61
C VAL A 50 -8.89 -0.84 9.09
N ALA A 51 -8.96 0.41 8.64
CA ALA A 51 -8.61 0.80 7.28
C ALA A 51 -7.14 1.17 7.21
N VAL A 52 -6.43 0.56 6.25
CA VAL A 52 -5.09 0.92 5.79
C VAL A 52 -5.25 1.96 4.70
N VAL A 53 -4.71 3.15 4.93
CA VAL A 53 -4.95 4.32 4.08
C VAL A 53 -3.62 4.89 3.60
N PHE A 54 -3.47 5.11 2.30
CA PHE A 54 -2.26 5.70 1.71
C PHE A 54 -2.62 6.53 0.48
N LYS A 55 -1.76 7.50 0.14
CA LYS A 55 -1.99 8.36 -1.03
C LYS A 55 -1.61 7.63 -2.32
N GLU A 56 -2.25 8.02 -3.40
CA GLU A 56 -1.97 7.50 -4.74
C GLU A 56 -0.54 7.80 -5.21
N THR A 57 0.05 8.91 -4.75
CA THR A 57 1.42 9.32 -5.06
C THR A 57 2.50 8.51 -4.34
N GLU A 58 2.13 7.76 -3.29
CA GLU A 58 3.06 6.94 -2.51
C GLU A 58 3.06 5.47 -2.97
N VAL A 59 2.36 5.18 -4.07
CA VAL A 59 2.35 3.87 -4.70
C VAL A 59 3.47 3.81 -5.75
N ILE A 60 4.44 2.93 -5.51
CA ILE A 60 5.56 2.66 -6.40
C ILE A 60 5.21 1.43 -7.23
N ILE A 61 5.46 1.49 -8.55
CA ILE A 61 5.19 0.39 -9.47
C ILE A 61 6.50 -0.32 -9.81
N GLY A 62 6.52 -1.64 -9.65
CA GLY A 62 7.58 -2.52 -10.11
C GLY A 62 7.08 -3.47 -11.18
N THR A 63 7.88 -3.71 -12.22
CA THR A 63 7.66 -4.75 -13.22
C THR A 63 8.61 -5.93 -12.94
N GLY A 64 8.11 -7.17 -12.99
CA GLY A 64 8.86 -8.38 -12.62
C GLY A 64 8.37 -9.05 -11.33
N THR A 65 9.01 -10.16 -10.97
CA THR A 65 8.51 -11.09 -9.93
C THR A 65 9.37 -11.18 -8.66
N GLN A 66 10.57 -10.57 -8.66
CA GLN A 66 11.47 -10.55 -7.49
C GLN A 66 12.23 -9.23 -7.41
N PHE A 67 12.06 -8.53 -6.28
CA PHE A 67 12.80 -7.30 -5.98
C PHE A 67 13.60 -7.47 -4.69
N GLN A 68 14.92 -7.30 -4.76
CA GLN A 68 15.75 -7.13 -3.56
C GLN A 68 15.80 -5.66 -3.18
N ILE A 69 14.75 -5.19 -2.51
CA ILE A 69 14.59 -3.79 -2.10
C ILE A 69 13.99 -3.70 -0.70
N SER A 70 14.04 -2.53 -0.07
CA SER A 70 13.54 -2.30 1.30
C SER A 70 12.04 -2.06 1.40
N LEU A 71 11.29 -2.03 0.29
CA LEU A 71 9.83 -1.93 0.30
C LEU A 71 9.23 -3.27 0.72
N GLN A 72 8.63 -3.31 1.91
CA GLN A 72 8.07 -4.54 2.49
C GLN A 72 6.60 -4.76 2.12
N ASN A 73 5.84 -3.69 1.86
CA ASN A 73 4.50 -3.84 1.32
C ASN A 73 4.62 -3.99 -0.19
N GLN A 74 4.41 -5.20 -0.69
CA GLN A 74 4.44 -5.55 -2.10
C GLN A 74 3.16 -6.31 -2.43
N ILE A 75 2.28 -5.73 -3.24
CA ILE A 75 0.98 -6.31 -3.60
C ILE A 75 1.00 -6.60 -5.10
N PRO A 76 0.94 -7.88 -5.51
CA PRO A 76 0.70 -8.23 -6.91
C PRO A 76 -0.60 -7.61 -7.43
N ALA A 77 -0.54 -7.05 -8.63
CA ALA A 77 -1.64 -6.32 -9.21
C ALA A 77 -1.67 -6.42 -10.74
N THR A 78 -2.82 -6.11 -11.33
CA THR A 78 -2.96 -5.96 -12.78
C THR A 78 -3.40 -4.53 -13.10
N ILE A 79 -2.78 -3.90 -14.09
CA ILE A 79 -3.20 -2.58 -14.57
C ILE A 79 -4.57 -2.71 -15.24
N ALA A 80 -5.62 -2.21 -14.62
CA ALA A 80 -6.98 -2.24 -15.15
C ALA A 80 -7.38 -0.94 -15.85
N GLN A 81 -6.71 0.18 -15.54
CA GLN A 81 -6.82 1.43 -16.29
C GLN A 81 -5.47 2.16 -16.28
N LEU A 82 -5.12 2.80 -17.39
CA LEU A 82 -3.94 3.64 -17.54
C LEU A 82 -4.33 4.93 -18.27
N GLU A 83 -4.30 6.04 -17.55
CA GLU A 83 -4.52 7.39 -18.08
C GLU A 83 -3.19 8.13 -18.11
N GLN A 84 -2.51 8.12 -19.25
CA GLN A 84 -1.21 8.77 -19.41
C GLN A 84 -1.37 10.26 -19.70
N GLY A 85 -0.88 11.10 -18.79
CA GLY A 85 -0.82 12.56 -18.97
C GLY A 85 0.56 13.03 -19.43
N LYS A 86 0.76 14.35 -19.49
CA LYS A 86 2.06 14.94 -19.91
C LYS A 86 3.19 14.76 -18.89
N LEU A 87 2.89 14.92 -17.61
CA LEU A 87 3.88 14.86 -16.51
C LEU A 87 3.61 13.69 -15.58
N LEU A 88 2.34 13.47 -15.27
CA LEU A 88 1.85 12.43 -14.39
C LEU A 88 0.87 11.54 -15.14
N SER A 89 0.86 10.28 -14.77
CA SER A 89 -0.06 9.27 -15.25
C SER A 89 -0.81 8.67 -14.08
N LYS A 90 -2.08 8.38 -14.29
CA LYS A 90 -2.94 7.74 -13.29
C LYS A 90 -3.17 6.29 -13.69
N LEU A 91 -2.95 5.39 -12.75
CA LEU A 91 -3.20 3.97 -12.92
C LEU A 91 -4.31 3.55 -11.96
N LYS A 92 -5.19 2.67 -12.43
CA LYS A 92 -6.05 1.86 -11.57
C LYS A 92 -5.55 0.43 -11.64
N LEU A 93 -5.24 -0.12 -10.48
CA LEU A 93 -4.68 -1.45 -10.30
C LEU A 93 -5.74 -2.33 -9.63
N GLU A 94 -5.97 -3.51 -10.15
CA GLU A 94 -6.80 -4.53 -9.48
C GLU A 94 -5.89 -5.49 -8.71
N THR A 95 -6.25 -5.75 -7.46
CA THR A 95 -5.52 -6.65 -6.56
C THR A 95 -6.50 -7.59 -5.87
N THR A 96 -6.00 -8.65 -5.24
CA THR A 96 -6.83 -9.55 -4.43
C THR A 96 -7.43 -8.90 -3.18
N ASN A 97 -6.95 -7.70 -2.80
CA ASN A 97 -7.43 -6.95 -1.63
C ASN A 97 -8.30 -5.74 -2.02
N GLY A 98 -8.67 -5.60 -3.30
CA GLY A 98 -9.41 -4.47 -3.85
C GLY A 98 -8.57 -3.59 -4.77
N SER A 99 -9.19 -2.55 -5.34
CA SER A 99 -8.52 -1.69 -6.31
C SER A 99 -7.60 -0.67 -5.63
N ILE A 100 -6.41 -0.46 -6.20
CA ILE A 100 -5.46 0.59 -5.80
C ILE A 100 -5.32 1.59 -6.94
N SER A 101 -5.43 2.88 -6.64
CA SER A 101 -5.08 3.96 -7.53
C SER A 101 -3.62 4.39 -7.31
N ALA A 102 -2.87 4.59 -8.38
CA ALA A 102 -1.52 5.11 -8.33
C ALA A 102 -1.38 6.35 -9.23
N ILE A 103 -0.55 7.30 -8.81
CA ILE A 103 -0.13 8.43 -9.62
C ILE A 103 1.39 8.41 -9.68
N ILE A 104 1.94 8.15 -10.87
CA ILE A 104 3.39 8.12 -11.12
C ILE A 104 3.74 9.09 -12.25
N SER A 105 5.04 9.36 -12.45
CA SER A 105 5.44 10.17 -13.60
C SER A 105 5.15 9.45 -14.91
N SER A 106 4.76 10.20 -15.95
CA SER A 106 4.58 9.61 -17.29
C SER A 106 5.88 9.01 -17.82
N ASN A 107 7.03 9.62 -17.50
CA ASN A 107 8.33 9.02 -17.80
C ASN A 107 8.51 7.64 -17.15
N ALA A 108 7.95 7.38 -15.96
CA ALA A 108 8.03 6.06 -15.33
C ALA A 108 7.14 5.03 -16.04
N VAL A 109 5.96 5.45 -16.53
CA VAL A 109 5.12 4.62 -17.41
C VAL A 109 5.91 4.20 -18.65
N ASP A 110 6.54 5.17 -19.33
CA ASP A 110 7.31 4.92 -20.55
C ASP A 110 8.54 4.04 -20.25
N ASN A 111 9.32 4.36 -19.21
CA ASN A 111 10.54 3.61 -18.86
C ASN A 111 10.26 2.16 -18.46
N LEU A 112 9.12 1.91 -17.82
CA LEU A 112 8.71 0.56 -17.41
C LEU A 112 7.89 -0.15 -18.51
N ASN A 113 7.60 0.53 -19.62
CA ASN A 113 6.71 0.08 -20.70
C ASN A 113 5.37 -0.42 -20.13
N LEU A 114 4.72 0.40 -19.30
CA LEU A 114 3.47 0.01 -18.65
C LEU A 114 2.30 0.02 -19.64
N GLU A 115 1.56 -1.08 -19.68
CA GLU A 115 0.42 -1.27 -20.58
C GLU A 115 -0.82 -1.77 -19.82
N LEU A 116 -2.00 -1.53 -20.40
CA LEU A 116 -3.26 -2.06 -19.88
C LEU A 116 -3.22 -3.60 -19.86
N GLY A 117 -3.65 -4.21 -18.75
CA GLY A 117 -3.67 -5.65 -18.55
C GLY A 117 -2.34 -6.24 -18.07
N GLN A 118 -1.28 -5.44 -17.96
CA GLN A 118 0.01 -5.91 -17.49
C GLN A 118 0.01 -6.24 -15.99
N GLU A 119 0.67 -7.33 -15.64
CA GLU A 119 0.98 -7.68 -14.25
C GLU A 119 2.12 -6.80 -13.72
N VAL A 120 1.90 -6.21 -12.56
CA VAL A 120 2.83 -5.34 -11.86
C VAL A 120 2.79 -5.64 -10.36
N THR A 121 3.74 -5.08 -9.62
CA THR A 121 3.70 -5.06 -8.16
C THR A 121 3.52 -3.63 -7.67
N ALA A 122 2.46 -3.39 -6.90
CA ALA A 122 2.22 -2.14 -6.20
C ALA A 122 2.95 -2.16 -4.86
N MET A 123 3.80 -1.17 -4.60
CA MET A 123 4.67 -1.14 -3.43
C MET A 123 4.52 0.16 -2.67
N ILE A 124 4.45 0.08 -1.33
CA ILE A 124 4.22 1.23 -0.46
C ILE A 124 5.23 1.20 0.68
N LYS A 125 5.86 2.33 0.97
CA LYS A 125 6.80 2.44 2.09
C LYS A 125 6.03 2.45 3.42
N LEU A 126 6.58 1.81 4.47
CA LEU A 126 5.85 1.61 5.72
C LEU A 126 5.39 2.89 6.40
N ASN A 127 6.15 3.98 6.24
CA ASN A 127 5.89 5.28 6.86
C ASN A 127 4.97 6.19 6.02
N GLU A 128 4.50 5.73 4.85
CA GLU A 128 3.52 6.44 4.00
C GLU A 128 2.10 5.85 4.16
N VAL A 129 1.90 5.07 5.21
CA VAL A 129 0.66 4.36 5.51
C VAL A 129 0.07 4.92 6.81
N MET A 130 -1.21 5.25 6.76
CA MET A 130 -2.01 5.65 7.92
C MET A 130 -2.99 4.54 8.28
N LEU A 131 -3.36 4.46 9.55
CA LEU A 131 -4.40 3.56 10.04
C LEU A 131 -5.59 4.38 10.53
N ARG A 132 -6.80 3.87 10.26
CA ARG A 132 -8.04 4.45 10.78
C ARG A 132 -8.91 3.34 11.34
N ALA A 133 -9.35 3.50 12.58
CA ALA A 133 -10.33 2.59 13.19
C ALA A 133 -11.65 2.58 12.39
N LEU A 134 -12.32 1.43 12.34
CA LEU A 134 -13.62 1.24 11.70
C LEU A 134 -14.73 1.01 12.74
#